data_AF-A0A537QUV6-F1
#
_entry.id   AF-A0A537QUV6-F1
#
_cell.length_a   1.000
_cell.length_b   1.000
_cell.length_c   1.000
_cell.angle_alpha   90.00
_cell.angle_beta   90.00
_cell.angle_gamma   90.00
#
_symmetry.space_group_name_H-M   'P 1'
#
loop_
_entity.id
_entity.type
_entity.pdbx_description
1 polymer ?
#
loop_
_entity_poly.entity_id
_entity_poly.type
_entity_poly.pdbx_seq_one_letter_code
_entity_poly.pdbx_strand_id
1 'polypeptide(L)'
;ITAGGLLALIEGAWRAVPGIEELPVAETWVGFRPGSRDDAPMLGPSGIDGLVIATGHHRNGILLTPLTAEAMSAFVLTGHLPEAVRPFTPERFSDNGRRFGTTIGYGIAAEVR
;
A
#
# COMPACT_ATOMS: atom_id res chain seq x y z
N ILE A 1 3.75 -1.87 22.91
CA ILE A 1 4.85 -0.88 22.99
C ILE A 1 5.87 -1.37 24.02
N THR A 2 7.17 -1.16 23.81
CA THR A 2 8.20 -1.54 24.79
C THR A 2 8.47 -0.37 25.74
N ALA A 3 8.99 -0.66 26.95
CA ALA A 3 9.36 0.40 27.90
C ALA A 3 10.37 1.40 27.31
N GLY A 4 11.37 0.90 26.56
CA GLY A 4 12.33 1.75 25.87
C GLY A 4 11.72 2.61 24.75
N GLY A 5 10.76 2.07 23.99
CA GLY A 5 10.05 2.84 22.97
C GLY A 5 9.19 3.96 23.57
N LEU A 6 8.53 3.68 24.70
CA LEU A 6 7.78 4.71 25.43
C LEU A 6 8.69 5.80 25.99
N LEU A 7 9.81 5.41 26.63
CA LEU A 7 10.80 6.37 27.16
C LEU A 7 11.34 7.28 26.05
N ALA A 8 11.71 6.72 24.90
CA ALA A 8 12.21 7.50 23.76
C ALA A 8 11.19 8.52 23.24
N LEU A 9 9.90 8.16 23.18
CA LEU A 9 8.82 9.07 22.78
C LEU A 9 8.62 10.20 23.80
N ILE A 10 8.62 9.88 25.10
CA ILE A 10 8.46 10.86 26.18
C ILE A 10 9.63 11.85 26.18
N GLU A 11 10.87 11.35 26.09
CA GLU A 11 12.04 12.23 26.01
C GLU A 11 12.02 13.15 24.78
N GLY A 12 11.61 12.62 23.62
CA GLY A 12 11.46 13.42 22.40
C GLY A 12 10.41 14.52 22.56
N ALA A 13 9.26 14.18 23.14
CA ALA A 13 8.17 15.12 23.37
C ALA A 13 8.52 16.18 24.43
N TRP A 14 9.18 15.81 25.53
CA TRP A 14 9.64 16.74 26.57
C TRP A 14 10.64 17.77 26.02
N ARG A 15 11.56 17.37 25.13
CA ARG A 15 12.48 18.30 24.45
C ARG A 15 11.75 19.35 23.59
N ALA A 16 10.61 18.99 23.01
CA ALA A 16 9.80 19.89 22.19
C ALA A 16 8.83 20.75 23.02
N VAL A 17 8.28 20.19 24.09
CA VAL A 17 7.27 20.80 24.96
C VAL A 17 7.55 20.42 26.42
N PRO A 18 8.36 21.18 27.19
CA PRO A 18 8.76 20.75 28.54
C PRO A 18 7.59 20.50 29.50
N GLY A 19 6.48 21.24 29.35
CA GLY A 19 5.30 21.11 30.19
C GLY A 19 4.55 19.78 30.10
N ILE A 20 4.95 18.82 29.24
CA ILE A 20 4.29 17.50 29.22
C ILE A 20 4.55 16.69 30.48
N GLU A 21 5.61 16.99 31.23
CA GLU A 21 6.03 16.18 32.39
C GLU A 21 4.96 16.06 33.49
N GLU A 22 4.07 17.05 33.58
CA GLU A 22 2.94 17.08 34.51
C GLU A 22 1.65 16.47 33.94
N LEU A 23 1.63 16.07 32.66
CA LEU A 23 0.44 15.53 32.00
C LEU A 23 0.36 14.01 32.13
N PRO A 24 -0.84 13.44 32.38
CA PRO A 24 -1.01 12.00 32.41
C PRO A 24 -0.90 11.40 31.01
N VAL A 25 -0.33 10.19 30.91
CA VAL A 25 -0.41 9.38 29.69
C VAL A 25 -1.83 8.81 29.58
N ALA A 26 -2.63 9.36 28.67
CA ALA A 26 -4.02 8.96 28.49
C ALA A 26 -4.16 7.56 27.84
N GLU A 27 -3.30 7.24 26.88
CA GLU A 27 -3.38 6.01 26.10
C GLU A 27 -2.02 5.63 25.51
N THR A 28 -1.80 4.33 25.32
CA THR A 28 -0.72 3.81 24.47
C THR A 28 -1.26 2.75 23.53
N TRP A 29 -0.98 2.88 22.23
CA TRP A 29 -1.38 1.91 21.22
C TRP A 29 -0.26 1.67 20.20
N VAL A 30 -0.44 0.66 19.37
CA VAL A 30 0.48 0.33 18.28
C VAL A 30 -0.29 0.08 17.00
N GLY A 31 0.26 0.52 15.88
CA GLY A 31 -0.34 0.33 14.56
C GLY A 31 0.66 -0.19 13.55
N PHE A 32 0.19 -1.05 12.66
CA PHE A 32 0.98 -1.47 11.50
C PHE A 32 0.85 -0.44 10.39
N ARG A 33 1.99 -0.06 9.81
CA ARG A 33 2.03 0.81 8.63
C ARG A 33 2.15 -0.08 7.40
N PRO A 34 1.14 -0.15 6.52
CA PRO A 34 1.25 -0.94 5.31
C PRO A 34 2.23 -0.23 4.37
N GLY A 35 3.45 -0.76 4.29
CA GLY A 35 4.49 -0.33 3.35
C GLY A 35 4.56 -1.21 2.11
N SER A 36 5.30 -0.77 1.12
CA SER A 36 5.68 -1.52 -0.08
C SER A 36 7.20 -1.61 -0.17
N ARG A 37 7.73 -2.31 -1.19
CA ARG A 37 9.18 -2.47 -1.38
C ARG A 37 9.91 -1.16 -1.69
N ASP A 38 9.19 -0.14 -2.18
CA ASP A 38 9.73 1.15 -2.61
C ASP A 38 9.13 2.33 -1.84
N ASP A 39 8.43 2.07 -0.72
CA ASP A 39 7.68 3.06 0.07
C ASP A 39 6.57 3.82 -0.69
N ALA A 40 6.28 3.46 -1.94
CA ALA A 40 5.22 4.04 -2.75
C ALA A 40 3.94 3.17 -2.71
N PRO A 41 2.73 3.75 -2.81
CA PRO A 41 1.50 2.96 -2.78
C PRO A 41 1.41 2.01 -3.98
N MET A 42 0.63 0.94 -3.82
CA MET A 42 0.24 0.01 -4.87
C MET A 42 -1.24 0.23 -5.19
N LEU A 43 -1.52 0.75 -6.38
CA LEU A 43 -2.82 1.24 -6.81
C LEU A 43 -3.18 0.67 -8.19
N GLY A 44 -4.31 -0.03 -8.30
CA GLY A 44 -4.83 -0.52 -9.59
C GLY A 44 -4.96 -2.03 -9.66
N PRO A 45 -4.98 -2.63 -10.86
CA PRO A 45 -5.27 -4.05 -11.03
C PRO A 45 -4.20 -4.94 -10.36
N SER A 46 -4.62 -6.08 -9.82
CA SER A 46 -3.69 -7.03 -9.21
C SER A 46 -3.11 -8.06 -10.20
N GLY A 47 -3.59 -8.07 -11.45
CA GLY A 47 -3.39 -9.15 -12.42
C GLY A 47 -4.35 -10.34 -12.26
N ILE A 48 -5.25 -10.33 -11.27
CA ILE A 48 -6.35 -11.29 -11.11
C ILE A 48 -7.65 -10.59 -11.49
N ASP A 49 -8.47 -11.25 -12.30
CA ASP A 49 -9.74 -10.68 -12.76
C ASP A 49 -10.65 -10.32 -11.58
N GLY A 50 -11.21 -9.11 -11.61
CA GLY A 50 -12.05 -8.55 -10.56
C GLY A 50 -11.33 -8.13 -9.26
N LEU A 51 -10.01 -8.26 -9.14
CA LEU A 51 -9.26 -7.85 -7.93
C LEU A 51 -8.46 -6.56 -8.15
N VAL A 52 -8.72 -5.56 -7.30
CA VAL A 52 -8.04 -4.25 -7.29
C VAL A 52 -7.26 -4.06 -6.00
N ILE A 53 -6.07 -3.47 -6.10
CA ILE A 53 -5.17 -3.17 -5.00
C ILE A 53 -5.18 -1.66 -4.72
N ALA A 54 -5.28 -1.30 -3.44
CA ALA A 54 -5.15 0.07 -2.95
C ALA A 54 -4.51 0.07 -1.55
N THR A 55 -3.19 -0.14 -1.47
CA THR A 55 -2.46 -0.26 -0.20
C THR A 55 -1.04 0.31 -0.31
N GLY A 56 -0.22 0.19 0.73
CA GLY A 56 1.19 0.55 0.70
C GLY A 56 1.49 2.02 0.95
N HIS A 57 0.52 2.82 1.40
CA HIS A 57 0.68 4.26 1.63
C HIS A 57 1.56 4.63 2.84
N HIS A 58 1.99 3.65 3.64
CA HIS A 58 2.87 3.80 4.79
C HIS A 58 2.44 4.95 5.73
N ARG A 59 3.18 6.07 5.72
CA ARG A 59 2.99 7.24 6.60
C ARG A 59 2.04 8.28 6.02
N ASN A 60 1.70 8.14 4.74
CA ASN A 60 0.91 9.09 3.96
C ASN A 60 -0.51 8.58 3.65
N GLY A 61 -0.96 7.50 4.29
CA GLY A 61 -2.28 6.90 4.03
C GLY A 61 -3.43 7.88 4.20
N ILE A 62 -3.49 8.57 5.35
CA ILE A 62 -4.55 9.56 5.63
C ILE A 62 -4.49 10.71 4.62
N LEU A 63 -3.29 11.27 4.38
CA LEU A 63 -3.08 12.36 3.44
C LEU A 63 -3.55 12.02 2.01
N LEU A 64 -3.23 10.81 1.54
CA LEU A 64 -3.49 10.37 0.16
C LEU A 64 -4.82 9.66 -0.01
N THR A 65 -5.62 9.50 1.06
CA THR A 65 -6.91 8.80 1.01
C THR A 65 -7.86 9.38 -0.04
N PRO A 66 -8.09 10.72 -0.13
CA PRO A 66 -9.04 11.26 -1.10
C PRO A 66 -8.61 11.00 -2.55
N LEU A 67 -7.33 11.23 -2.86
CA LEU A 67 -6.77 11.00 -4.19
C LEU A 67 -6.86 9.52 -4.59
N THR A 68 -6.58 8.63 -3.65
CA THR A 68 -6.64 7.18 -3.88
C THR A 68 -8.08 6.74 -4.13
N ALA A 69 -9.02 7.20 -3.33
CA ALA A 69 -10.43 6.86 -3.47
C ALA A 69 -10.99 7.33 -4.82
N GLU A 70 -10.69 8.57 -5.22
CA GLU A 70 -11.08 9.13 -6.51
C GLU A 70 -10.53 8.28 -7.66
N ALA A 71 -9.22 8.02 -7.68
CA ALA A 71 -8.58 7.25 -8.74
C ALA A 71 -9.08 5.80 -8.83
N MET A 72 -9.23 5.12 -7.69
CA MET A 72 -9.68 3.72 -7.67
C MET A 72 -11.16 3.61 -8.04
N SER A 73 -12.00 4.56 -7.61
CA SER A 73 -13.41 4.60 -8.03
C SER A 73 -13.55 4.82 -9.53
N ALA A 74 -12.77 5.74 -10.13
CA ALA A 74 -12.75 5.96 -11.57
C ALA A 74 -12.34 4.69 -12.32
N PHE A 75 -11.30 4.00 -11.86
CA PHE A 75 -10.86 2.73 -12.43
C PHE A 75 -11.93 1.64 -12.32
N VAL A 76 -12.54 1.46 -11.15
CA VAL A 76 -13.58 0.43 -10.94
C VAL A 76 -14.82 0.68 -11.80
N LEU A 77 -15.25 1.95 -11.94
CA LEU A 77 -16.47 2.29 -12.67
C LEU A 77 -16.29 2.31 -14.19
N THR A 78 -15.09 2.65 -14.68
CA THR A 78 -14.87 2.93 -16.11
C THR A 78 -13.82 2.04 -16.76
N GLY A 79 -13.05 1.28 -15.98
CA GLY A 79 -11.87 0.54 -16.44
C GLY A 79 -10.65 1.42 -16.73
N HIS A 80 -10.75 2.74 -16.60
CA HIS A 80 -9.67 3.67 -16.93
C HIS A 80 -8.90 4.10 -15.69
N LEU A 81 -7.60 3.79 -15.65
CA LEU A 81 -6.72 4.23 -14.58
C LEU A 81 -6.12 5.61 -14.91
N PRO A 82 -6.23 6.62 -14.04
CA PRO A 82 -5.64 7.94 -14.28
C PRO A 82 -4.13 7.87 -14.51
N GLU A 83 -3.62 8.68 -15.45
CA GLU A 83 -2.20 8.67 -15.84
C GLU A 83 -1.26 8.94 -14.64
N ALA A 84 -1.65 9.85 -13.75
CA ALA A 84 -0.89 10.16 -12.54
C ALA A 84 -0.72 8.96 -11.58
N VAL A 85 -1.57 7.93 -11.70
CA VAL A 85 -1.59 6.76 -10.82
C VAL A 85 -0.84 5.58 -11.44
N ARG A 86 -0.63 5.57 -12.76
CA ARG A 86 0.04 4.47 -13.47
C ARG A 86 1.44 4.12 -12.95
N PRO A 87 2.29 5.05 -12.50
CA PRO A 87 3.58 4.69 -11.90
C PRO A 87 3.45 3.88 -10.61
N PHE A 88 2.28 3.89 -9.98
CA PHE A 88 2.01 3.25 -8.70
C PHE A 88 1.28 1.92 -8.82
N THR A 89 1.16 1.35 -10.02
CA THR A 89 0.51 0.05 -10.17
C THR A 89 1.39 -1.08 -9.66
N PRO A 90 0.81 -2.23 -9.24
CA PRO A 90 1.58 -3.38 -8.76
C PRO A 90 2.56 -3.95 -9.79
N GLU A 91 2.30 -3.78 -11.10
CA GLU A 91 3.13 -4.28 -12.20
C GLU A 91 4.56 -3.72 -12.18
N ARG A 92 4.79 -2.58 -11.52
CA ARG A 92 6.15 -2.04 -11.36
C ARG A 92 7.10 -2.99 -10.60
N PHE A 93 6.55 -3.94 -9.86
CA PHE A 93 7.31 -4.99 -9.15
C PHE A 93 7.33 -6.32 -9.88
N SER A 94 6.72 -6.42 -11.07
CA SER A 94 6.80 -7.61 -11.89
C SER A 94 8.20 -7.72 -12.49
N ASP A 95 8.95 -8.76 -12.11
CA ASP A 95 10.18 -9.13 -12.80
C ASP A 95 9.82 -9.49 -14.24
N ASN A 96 10.24 -8.68 -15.21
CA ASN A 96 10.06 -8.95 -16.64
C ASN A 96 10.89 -10.16 -17.15
N GLY A 97 11.27 -11.10 -16.26
CA GLY A 97 12.23 -12.19 -16.52
C GLY A 97 11.95 -13.51 -15.80
N ARG A 98 10.84 -13.65 -15.05
CA ARG A 98 10.40 -14.97 -14.56
C ARG A 98 9.00 -15.26 -15.07
N ARG A 99 8.90 -15.49 -16.38
CA ARG A 99 7.88 -16.39 -16.90
C ARG A 99 8.12 -17.72 -16.20
N PHE A 100 7.32 -18.06 -15.21
CA PHE A 100 7.14 -19.46 -14.87
C PHE A 100 6.57 -20.11 -16.13
N GLY A 101 7.47 -20.72 -16.91
CA GLY A 101 7.13 -21.49 -18.08
C GLY A 101 6.32 -22.69 -17.62
N THR A 102 5.02 -22.52 -17.45
CA THR A 102 4.08 -23.62 -17.34
C THR A 102 3.78 -24.11 -18.75
N THR A 103 4.80 -24.63 -19.43
CA THR A 103 4.57 -25.65 -20.45
C THR A 103 4.21 -26.92 -19.70
N ILE A 104 2.97 -27.02 -19.24
CA ILE A 104 2.35 -28.33 -19.13
C ILE A 104 1.64 -28.51 -20.46
N GLY A 105 2.31 -29.24 -21.35
CA GLY A 105 1.69 -29.73 -22.56
C GLY A 105 0.45 -30.55 -22.21
N TYR A 106 -0.70 -30.02 -22.57
CA TYR A 106 -1.77 -30.84 -23.13
C TYR A 106 -2.22 -30.17 -24.41
N GLY A 107 -1.77 -30.72 -25.53
CA GLY A 107 -2.37 -30.44 -26.81
C GLY A 107 -3.82 -30.91 -26.77
N ILE A 108 -4.75 -29.98 -26.85
CA ILE A 108 -6.04 -30.19 -27.48
C ILE A 108 -6.31 -28.95 -28.33
N ALA A 109 -6.09 -29.11 -29.63
CA ALA A 109 -6.60 -28.20 -30.63
C ALA A 109 -8.13 -28.16 -30.49
N ALA A 110 -8.67 -27.00 -30.14
CA ALA A 110 -10.07 -26.69 -30.41
C ALA A 110 -10.10 -25.90 -31.72
N GLU A 111 -10.23 -26.65 -32.81
CA GLU A 111 -10.59 -26.13 -34.12
C GLU A 111 -12.03 -25.59 -34.02
N VAL A 112 -12.20 -24.28 -34.18
CA VAL A 112 -13.49 -23.66 -34.47
C VAL A 112 -13.30 -22.70 -35.64
N ARG A 113 -13.73 -23.22 -36.80
CA ARG A 113 -13.93 -22.59 -38.12
C ARG A 113 -12.70 -22.35 -38.99
#